data_AF-A0A6M7XTS6-F1
#
_entry.id   AF-A0A6M7XTS6-F1
#
_cell.length_a   1.000
_cell.length_b   1.000
_cell.length_c   1.000
_cell.angle_alpha   90.00
_cell.angle_beta   90.00
_cell.angle_gamma   90.00
#
_symmetry.space_group_name_H-M   'P 1'
#
loop_
_entity.id
_entity.type
_entity.pdbx_description
1 polymer ?
#
loop_
_entity_poly.entity_id
_entity_poly.type
_entity_poly.pdbx_seq_one_letter_code
_entity_poly.pdbx_strand_id
1 'polypeptide(L)'
;MQRRKFSREFKLEAVRLVKDRGVAVAQAARDLDLHENVMRKWVRDLSADPQHAFPGHGQMEPEELEIDRLRKEVAKLKAERDILKKAATSFVQVLRRPLESAQYTSEQFQRLMADHGITCSMSRSGNVWDNAAMESFFSSLKTERTARKVYRTRDNARADVFDYIERFYNPRRRHSTLG
;
A
#
# COMPACT_ATOMS: atom_id res chain seq x y z
N MET A 1 22.62 -7.92 26.42
CA MET A 1 23.66 -6.87 26.40
C MET A 1 23.01 -5.59 25.87
N GLN A 2 22.86 -4.54 26.69
CA GLN A 2 22.31 -3.25 26.22
C GLN A 2 23.38 -2.48 25.44
N ARG A 3 23.01 -1.90 24.30
CA ARG A 3 23.89 -1.06 23.50
C ARG A 3 23.99 0.33 24.16
N ARG A 4 25.21 0.78 24.51
CA ARG A 4 25.46 2.14 25.03
C ARG A 4 24.90 3.17 24.04
N LYS A 5 24.09 4.11 24.54
CA LYS A 5 23.56 5.26 23.79
C LYS A 5 24.33 6.51 24.20
N PHE A 6 24.78 7.29 23.23
CA PHE A 6 25.53 8.53 23.44
C PHE A 6 24.73 9.72 22.88
N SER A 7 24.69 10.82 23.63
CA SER A 7 24.06 12.08 23.19
C SER A 7 24.80 12.69 22.01
N ARG A 8 24.13 13.58 21.25
CA ARG A 8 24.73 14.31 20.13
C ARG A 8 25.90 15.19 20.61
N GLU A 9 25.70 15.90 21.71
CA GLU A 9 26.73 16.75 22.32
C GLU A 9 27.99 15.97 22.69
N PHE A 10 27.82 14.80 23.31
CA PHE A 10 28.94 13.94 23.66
C PHE A 10 29.74 13.49 22.43
N LYS A 11 29.06 13.13 21.34
CA LYS A 11 29.72 12.74 20.09
C LYS A 11 30.46 13.92 19.44
N LEU A 12 29.91 15.13 19.51
CA LEU A 12 30.55 16.33 18.98
C LEU A 12 31.83 16.67 19.76
N GLU A 13 31.75 16.71 21.09
CA GLU A 13 32.94 16.96 21.93
C GLU A 13 34.01 15.89 21.76
N ALA A 14 33.62 14.61 21.65
CA ALA A 14 34.54 13.51 21.37
C ALA A 14 35.31 13.70 20.05
N VAL A 15 34.64 14.15 18.98
CA VAL A 15 35.29 14.44 17.69
C VAL A 15 36.12 15.71 17.77
N ARG A 16 35.70 16.69 18.57
CA ARG A 16 36.41 17.96 18.79
C ARG A 16 37.77 17.76 19.46
N LEU A 17 37.87 16.82 20.40
CA LEU A 17 39.16 16.42 21.00
C LEU A 17 40.17 15.96 19.93
N VAL A 18 39.70 15.28 18.89
CA VAL A 18 40.56 14.76 17.81
C VAL A 18 40.90 15.86 16.80
N LYS A 19 39.90 16.62 16.33
CA LYS A 19 40.08 17.61 15.25
C LYS A 19 40.68 18.94 15.72
N ASP A 20 40.20 19.47 16.84
CA ASP A 20 40.57 20.83 17.28
C ASP A 20 41.76 20.79 18.24
N ARG A 21 41.84 19.77 19.10
CA ARG A 21 42.91 19.63 20.11
C ARG A 21 44.05 18.71 19.66
N GLY A 22 43.95 18.10 18.48
CA GLY A 22 44.99 17.26 17.89
C GLY A 22 45.28 15.95 18.63
N VAL A 23 44.37 15.49 19.49
CA VAL A 23 44.55 14.23 20.23
C VAL A 23 44.41 13.05 19.27
N ALA A 24 45.32 12.08 19.34
CA ALA A 24 45.24 10.88 18.52
C ALA A 24 43.93 10.11 18.82
N VAL A 25 43.30 9.57 17.78
CA VAL A 25 42.02 8.84 17.87
C VAL A 25 42.06 7.72 18.90
N ALA A 26 43.17 6.99 18.98
CA ALA A 26 43.38 5.91 19.94
C ALA A 26 43.49 6.39 21.40
N GLN A 27 44.00 7.61 21.62
CA GLN A 27 44.08 8.22 22.95
C GLN A 27 42.71 8.75 23.38
N ALA A 28 42.02 9.50 22.50
CA ALA A 28 40.67 9.98 22.76
C ALA A 28 39.67 8.84 23.01
N ALA A 29 39.82 7.71 22.32
CA ALA A 29 39.03 6.51 22.56
C ALA A 29 39.29 5.89 23.94
N ARG A 30 40.54 5.85 24.39
CA ARG A 30 40.91 5.37 25.74
C ARG A 30 40.38 6.29 26.84
N ASP A 31 40.54 7.60 26.67
CA ASP A 31 40.13 8.60 27.68
C ASP A 31 38.61 8.64 27.87
N LEU A 32 37.85 8.32 26.82
CA LEU A 32 36.38 8.32 26.84
C LEU A 32 35.77 6.93 27.06
N ASP A 33 36.59 5.89 27.30
CA ASP A 33 36.14 4.49 27.44
C ASP A 33 35.30 4.01 26.23
N LEU A 34 35.79 4.31 25.03
CA LEU A 34 35.15 3.97 23.75
C LEU A 34 36.05 3.06 22.92
N HIS A 35 35.42 2.19 22.13
CA HIS A 35 36.14 1.41 21.13
C HIS A 35 36.61 2.32 19.99
N GLU A 36 37.87 2.19 19.55
CA GLU A 36 38.49 3.09 18.55
C GLU A 36 37.68 3.21 17.25
N ASN A 37 37.12 2.09 16.76
CA ASN A 37 36.20 2.07 15.60
C ASN A 37 34.99 3.01 15.72
N VAL A 38 34.46 3.22 16.94
CA VAL A 38 33.35 4.16 17.18
C VAL A 38 33.84 5.60 16.98
N MET A 39 35.02 5.91 17.50
CA MET A 39 35.65 7.23 17.34
C MET A 39 35.99 7.53 15.88
N ARG A 40 36.59 6.57 15.17
CA ARG A 40 36.87 6.68 13.72
C ARG A 40 35.60 6.92 12.91
N LYS A 41 34.52 6.20 13.24
CA LYS A 41 33.22 6.38 12.59
C LYS A 41 32.69 7.80 12.84
N TRP A 42 32.72 8.29 14.07
CA TRP A 42 32.21 9.63 14.38
C TRP A 42 33.02 10.76 13.72
N VAL A 43 34.34 10.64 13.69
CA VAL A 43 35.21 11.60 12.99
C VAL A 43 34.88 11.63 11.49
N ARG A 44 34.64 10.48 10.87
CA ARG A 44 34.24 10.37 9.46
C ARG A 44 32.85 10.95 9.21
N ASP A 45 31.86 10.55 9.99
CA ASP A 45 30.47 10.96 9.83
C ASP A 45 30.34 12.50 9.98
N LEU A 46 31.05 13.13 10.93
CA LEU A 46 31.12 14.60 11.08
C LEU A 46 31.92 15.29 9.97
N SER A 47 32.89 14.61 9.36
CA SER A 47 33.65 15.18 8.23
C SER A 47 32.86 15.17 6.92
N ALA A 48 31.96 14.21 6.75
CA ALA A 48 31.15 14.06 5.56
C ALA A 48 29.97 15.04 5.54
N ASP A 49 29.28 15.20 6.67
CA ASP A 49 28.16 16.14 6.80
C ASP A 49 28.15 16.80 8.20
N PRO A 50 28.78 17.97 8.35
CA PRO A 50 28.83 18.68 9.63
C PRO A 50 27.46 19.10 10.18
N GLN A 51 26.46 19.28 9.32
CA GLN A 51 25.13 19.76 9.72
C GLN A 51 24.25 18.60 10.21
N HIS A 52 24.26 17.46 9.51
CA HIS A 52 23.42 16.30 9.81
C HIS A 52 24.16 15.13 10.47
N ALA A 53 25.42 15.29 10.87
CA ALA A 53 26.12 14.24 11.60
C ALA A 53 25.43 13.91 12.93
N PHE A 54 25.21 12.61 13.14
CA PHE A 54 24.57 12.02 14.32
C PHE A 54 23.05 12.28 14.44
N PRO A 55 22.23 11.95 13.43
CA PRO A 55 20.78 11.97 13.60
C PRO A 55 20.45 10.93 14.67
N GLY A 56 19.83 11.38 15.76
CA GLY A 56 19.37 10.47 16.80
C GLY A 56 18.44 9.42 16.19
N HIS A 57 18.39 8.22 16.75
CA HIS A 57 17.37 7.26 16.33
C HIS A 57 15.98 7.85 16.66
N GLY A 58 15.26 8.31 15.63
CA GLY A 58 13.84 8.65 15.71
C GLY A 58 13.45 10.13 15.64
N GLN A 59 14.33 11.06 15.29
CA GLN A 59 13.92 12.42 14.92
C GLN A 59 13.86 12.47 13.39
N MET A 60 12.66 12.38 12.83
CA MET A 60 12.44 12.76 11.43
C MET A 60 12.81 14.23 11.30
N GLU A 61 13.57 14.58 10.26
CA GLU A 61 13.90 15.96 9.96
C GLU A 61 12.60 16.78 9.85
N PRO A 62 12.59 18.07 10.23
CA PRO A 62 11.40 18.91 10.09
C PRO A 62 10.87 18.93 8.64
N GLU A 63 11.75 18.77 7.66
CA GLU A 63 11.39 18.59 6.26
C GLU A 63 10.72 17.24 5.99
N GLU A 64 11.16 16.14 6.61
CA GLU A 64 10.51 14.83 6.50
C GLU A 64 9.13 14.83 7.14
N LEU A 65 8.95 15.54 8.26
CA LEU A 65 7.64 15.75 8.89
C LEU A 65 6.70 16.53 7.97
N GLU A 66 7.20 17.57 7.30
CA GLU A 66 6.41 18.35 6.35
C GLU A 66 6.08 17.54 5.09
N ILE A 67 7.02 16.72 4.58
CA ILE A 67 6.77 15.79 3.47
C ILE A 67 5.69 14.77 3.85
N ASP A 68 5.72 14.19 5.05
CA ASP A 68 4.71 13.26 5.51
C ASP A 68 3.33 13.93 5.66
N ARG A 69 3.30 15.14 6.22
CA ARG A 69 2.09 15.97 6.33
C ARG A 69 1.50 16.27 4.96
N LEU A 70 2.31 16.80 4.03
CA LEU A 70 1.88 17.12 2.67
C LEU A 70 1.41 15.86 1.92
N ARG A 71 2.06 14.72 2.11
CA ARG A 71 1.62 13.43 1.53
C ARG A 71 0.25 13.00 2.08
N LYS A 72 0.02 13.14 3.38
CA LYS A 72 -1.29 12.87 4.00
C LYS A 72 -2.36 13.80 3.47
N GLU A 73 -2.04 15.08 3.29
CA GLU A 73 -2.97 16.07 2.74
C GLU A 73 -3.32 15.80 1.27
N VAL A 74 -2.32 15.48 0.44
CA VAL A 74 -2.54 15.04 -0.95
C VAL A 74 -3.39 13.78 -1.01
N ALA A 75 -3.17 12.81 -0.11
CA ALA A 75 -3.98 11.60 -0.05
C ALA A 75 -5.45 11.91 0.29
N LYS A 76 -5.68 12.80 1.27
CA LYS A 76 -7.02 13.27 1.66
C LYS A 76 -7.72 14.00 0.51
N LEU A 77 -7.05 14.98 -0.11
CA LEU A 77 -7.60 15.76 -1.23
C LEU A 77 -7.92 14.87 -2.46
N LYS A 78 -7.07 13.88 -2.75
CA LYS A 78 -7.36 12.90 -3.81
C LYS A 78 -8.62 12.08 -3.49
N ALA A 79 -8.79 11.64 -2.23
CA ALA A 79 -9.99 10.92 -1.82
C ALA A 79 -11.26 11.77 -1.94
N GLU A 80 -11.22 13.04 -1.53
CA GLU A 80 -12.35 13.98 -1.66
C GLU A 80 -12.76 14.20 -3.12
N ARG A 81 -11.79 14.44 -4.01
CA ARG A 81 -12.04 14.54 -5.46
C ARG A 81 -12.65 13.26 -6.02
N ASP A 82 -12.19 12.09 -5.59
CA ASP A 82 -12.68 10.81 -6.09
C ASP A 82 -14.11 10.51 -5.65
N ILE A 83 -14.52 10.99 -4.47
CA ILE A 83 -15.93 10.97 -4.05
C ILE A 83 -16.78 11.80 -5.02
N LEU A 84 -16.34 13.01 -5.37
CA LEU A 84 -17.06 13.86 -6.31
C LEU A 84 -17.15 13.27 -7.72
N LYS A 85 -16.10 12.61 -8.20
CA LYS A 85 -16.12 11.89 -9.49
C LYS A 85 -17.12 10.73 -9.49
N LYS A 86 -17.19 9.97 -8.39
CA LYS A 86 -18.18 8.89 -8.25
C LYS A 86 -19.60 9.45 -8.25
N ALA A 87 -19.85 10.53 -7.52
CA ALA A 87 -21.15 11.21 -7.51
C ALA A 87 -21.54 11.71 -8.91
N ALA A 88 -20.63 12.36 -9.63
CA ALA A 88 -20.86 12.83 -11.01
C ALA A 88 -21.23 11.67 -11.96
N THR A 89 -20.62 10.51 -11.78
CA THR A 89 -20.94 9.29 -12.55
C THR A 89 -22.36 8.80 -12.28
N SER A 90 -22.86 8.96 -11.05
CA SER A 90 -24.23 8.59 -10.67
C SER A 90 -25.31 9.52 -11.25
N PHE A 91 -24.97 10.78 -11.58
CA PHE A 91 -25.90 11.76 -12.15
C PHE A 91 -26.04 11.67 -13.68
N VAL A 92 -25.03 11.15 -14.38
CA VAL A 92 -25.12 10.93 -15.83
C VAL A 92 -25.80 9.57 -16.08
N GLN A 93 -27.04 9.59 -16.57
CA GLN A 93 -27.87 8.39 -16.73
C GLN A 93 -27.20 7.27 -17.54
N VAL A 94 -26.36 7.62 -18.53
CA VAL A 94 -25.60 6.67 -19.36
C VAL A 94 -24.40 6.06 -18.62
N LEU A 95 -23.85 6.76 -17.63
CA LEU A 95 -22.68 6.33 -16.85
C LEU A 95 -23.06 5.76 -15.48
N ARG A 96 -24.32 5.87 -15.06
CA ARG A 96 -24.82 5.33 -13.80
C ARG A 96 -24.64 3.81 -13.80
N ARG A 97 -24.08 3.29 -12.72
CA ARG A 97 -23.99 1.84 -12.52
C ARG A 97 -25.41 1.28 -12.44
N PRO A 98 -25.74 0.18 -13.17
CA PRO A 98 -27.08 -0.41 -13.13
C PRO A 98 -27.52 -0.87 -11.74
N LEU A 99 -26.56 -1.19 -10.87
CA LEU A 99 -26.76 -1.58 -9.47
C LEU A 99 -25.69 -0.90 -8.60
N GLU A 100 -26.13 -0.27 -7.51
CA GLU A 100 -25.26 0.29 -6.47
C GLU A 100 -25.03 -0.78 -5.39
N SER A 101 -23.80 -0.92 -4.90
CA SER A 101 -23.49 -1.94 -3.87
C SER A 101 -24.30 -1.74 -2.58
N ALA A 102 -24.66 -0.50 -2.26
CA ALA A 102 -25.53 -0.17 -1.13
C ALA A 102 -26.96 -0.73 -1.26
N GLN A 103 -27.41 -1.05 -2.48
CA GLN A 103 -28.73 -1.63 -2.72
C GLN A 103 -28.84 -3.04 -2.15
N TYR A 104 -27.77 -3.83 -2.22
CA TYR A 104 -27.72 -5.19 -1.66
C TYR A 104 -27.74 -5.20 -0.12
N THR A 105 -27.30 -4.12 0.52
CA THR A 105 -27.38 -3.93 1.98
C THR A 105 -28.65 -3.20 2.42
N SER A 106 -29.50 -2.76 1.48
CA SER A 106 -30.73 -2.04 1.82
C SER A 106 -31.74 -2.95 2.52
N GLU A 107 -32.51 -2.39 3.43
CA GLU A 107 -33.52 -3.13 4.18
C GLU A 107 -34.55 -3.79 3.26
N GLN A 108 -34.99 -3.08 2.22
CA GLN A 108 -35.95 -3.60 1.24
C GLN A 108 -35.42 -4.85 0.53
N PHE A 109 -34.14 -4.85 0.15
CA PHE A 109 -33.52 -6.00 -0.51
C PHE A 109 -33.31 -7.17 0.45
N GLN A 110 -32.91 -6.90 1.70
CA GLN A 110 -32.75 -7.94 2.72
C GLN A 110 -34.06 -8.63 3.06
N ARG A 111 -35.16 -7.85 3.17
CA ARG A 111 -36.51 -8.42 3.37
C ARG A 111 -36.94 -9.30 2.19
N LEU A 112 -36.76 -8.83 0.96
CA LEU A 112 -37.07 -9.61 -0.24
C LEU A 112 -36.31 -10.96 -0.25
N MET A 113 -35.02 -10.95 0.10
CA MET A 113 -34.21 -12.16 0.17
C MET A 113 -34.73 -13.12 1.25
N ALA A 114 -35.11 -12.59 2.42
CA ALA A 114 -35.70 -13.38 3.50
C ALA A 114 -37.05 -13.99 3.11
N ASP A 115 -37.92 -13.24 2.43
CA ASP A 115 -39.22 -13.71 1.95
C ASP A 115 -39.09 -14.87 0.94
N HIS A 116 -37.99 -14.88 0.17
CA HIS A 116 -37.66 -15.95 -0.75
C HIS A 116 -36.80 -17.06 -0.12
N GLY A 117 -36.50 -17.01 1.18
CA GLY A 117 -35.66 -17.99 1.87
C GLY A 117 -34.20 -17.99 1.42
N ILE A 118 -33.72 -16.91 0.81
CA ILE A 118 -32.37 -16.79 0.27
C ILE A 118 -31.47 -16.14 1.33
N THR A 119 -30.43 -16.87 1.75
CA THR A 119 -29.42 -16.32 2.65
C THR A 119 -28.49 -15.39 1.88
N CYS A 120 -28.42 -14.11 2.27
CA CYS A 120 -27.53 -13.15 1.64
C CYS A 120 -26.07 -13.42 2.05
N SER A 121 -25.22 -13.78 1.08
CA SER A 121 -23.78 -13.98 1.30
C SER A 121 -23.04 -12.65 1.29
N MET A 122 -23.10 -11.91 2.40
CA MET A 122 -22.26 -10.73 2.61
C MET A 122 -21.10 -11.11 3.54
N SER A 123 -19.92 -11.35 2.96
CA SER A 123 -18.68 -11.54 3.71
C SER A 123 -18.42 -10.33 4.60
N ARG A 124 -17.75 -10.52 5.75
CA ARG A 124 -17.21 -9.39 6.52
C ARG A 124 -16.30 -8.55 5.62
N SER A 125 -16.34 -7.23 5.78
CA SER A 125 -15.38 -6.33 5.13
C SER A 125 -13.95 -6.82 5.39
N GLY A 126 -13.18 -7.06 4.32
CA GLY A 126 -11.83 -7.63 4.38
C GLY A 126 -11.73 -9.13 4.13
N ASN A 127 -12.85 -9.86 3.96
CA ASN A 127 -12.83 -11.24 3.50
C ASN A 127 -12.86 -11.30 1.96
N VAL A 128 -11.68 -11.28 1.34
CA VAL A 128 -11.50 -11.25 -0.12
C VAL A 128 -11.76 -12.62 -0.76
N TRP A 129 -11.75 -13.70 0.03
CA TRP A 129 -11.80 -15.08 -0.48
C TRP A 129 -13.08 -15.39 -1.25
N ASP A 130 -14.21 -14.84 -0.81
CA ASP A 130 -15.52 -15.09 -1.45
C ASP A 130 -15.60 -14.45 -2.85
N ASN A 131 -14.94 -13.30 -3.06
CA ASN A 131 -14.92 -12.62 -4.36
C ASN A 131 -13.72 -13.04 -5.23
N ALA A 132 -12.66 -13.60 -4.63
CA ALA A 132 -11.41 -13.92 -5.31
C ALA A 132 -11.60 -14.87 -6.51
N ALA A 133 -12.52 -15.84 -6.40
CA ALA A 133 -12.85 -16.75 -7.49
C ALA A 133 -13.44 -16.01 -8.70
N MET A 134 -14.40 -15.11 -8.44
CA MET A 134 -15.03 -14.29 -9.48
C MET A 134 -14.06 -13.26 -10.07
N GLU A 135 -13.20 -12.65 -9.26
CA GLU A 135 -12.15 -11.75 -9.74
C GLU A 135 -11.17 -12.47 -10.68
N SER A 136 -10.76 -13.67 -10.32
CA SER A 136 -9.89 -14.52 -11.15
C SER A 136 -10.56 -14.92 -12.46
N PHE A 137 -11.85 -15.29 -12.43
CA PHE A 137 -12.66 -15.55 -13.62
C PHE A 137 -12.67 -14.35 -14.56
N PHE A 138 -13.06 -13.17 -14.06
CA PHE A 138 -13.19 -11.97 -14.90
C PHE A 138 -11.84 -11.51 -15.47
N SER A 139 -10.76 -11.65 -14.71
CA SER A 139 -9.41 -11.38 -15.21
C SER A 139 -9.06 -12.30 -16.40
N SER A 140 -9.32 -13.59 -16.25
CA SER A 140 -9.04 -14.60 -17.29
C SER A 140 -9.90 -14.40 -18.53
N LEU A 141 -11.22 -14.22 -18.36
CA LEU A 141 -12.16 -13.95 -19.45
C LEU A 141 -11.72 -12.72 -20.25
N LYS A 142 -11.36 -11.64 -19.55
CA LYS A 142 -10.93 -10.41 -20.21
C LYS A 142 -9.64 -10.62 -20.98
N THR A 143 -8.65 -11.26 -20.37
CA THR A 143 -7.31 -11.44 -20.96
C THR A 143 -7.34 -12.39 -22.15
N GLU A 144 -8.02 -13.52 -22.03
CA GLU A 144 -7.96 -14.61 -22.99
C GLU A 144 -8.99 -14.48 -24.11
N ARG A 145 -10.16 -13.90 -23.82
CA ARG A 145 -11.29 -13.90 -24.76
C ARG A 145 -11.66 -12.52 -25.29
N THR A 146 -11.71 -11.50 -24.45
CA THR A 146 -12.25 -10.19 -24.87
C THR A 146 -11.20 -9.12 -25.15
N ALA A 147 -9.96 -9.26 -24.69
CA ALA A 147 -8.93 -8.21 -24.78
C ALA A 147 -8.58 -7.76 -26.21
N ARG A 148 -8.73 -8.65 -27.21
CA ARG A 148 -8.37 -8.37 -28.61
C ARG A 148 -9.53 -8.61 -29.58
N LYS A 149 -10.76 -8.68 -29.07
CA LYS A 149 -11.93 -9.05 -29.86
C LYS A 149 -12.98 -7.95 -29.85
N VAL A 150 -13.27 -7.41 -31.02
CA VAL A 150 -14.35 -6.44 -31.21
C VAL A 150 -15.59 -7.20 -31.68
N TYR A 151 -16.67 -7.12 -30.91
CA TYR A 151 -17.94 -7.74 -31.27
C TYR A 151 -18.81 -6.75 -32.03
N ARG A 152 -19.34 -7.19 -33.18
CA ARG A 152 -20.24 -6.38 -33.99
C ARG A 152 -21.62 -6.20 -33.37
N THR A 153 -22.08 -7.18 -32.57
CA THR A 153 -23.38 -7.18 -31.92
C THR A 153 -23.27 -7.73 -30.49
N ARG A 154 -24.24 -7.36 -29.63
CA ARG A 154 -24.29 -7.87 -28.25
C ARG A 154 -24.51 -9.37 -28.18
N ASP A 155 -25.28 -9.93 -29.12
CA ASP A 155 -25.58 -11.36 -29.14
C ASP A 155 -24.35 -12.20 -29.51
N ASN A 156 -23.48 -11.69 -30.40
CA ASN A 156 -22.20 -12.34 -30.68
C ASN A 156 -21.29 -12.36 -29.45
N ALA A 157 -21.27 -11.27 -28.67
CA ALA A 157 -20.53 -11.23 -27.41
C ALA A 157 -21.10 -12.22 -26.39
N ARG A 158 -22.43 -12.30 -26.27
CA ARG A 158 -23.11 -13.24 -25.36
C ARG A 158 -22.81 -14.69 -25.72
N ALA A 159 -22.95 -15.07 -26.99
CA ALA A 159 -22.68 -16.42 -27.45
C ALA A 159 -21.21 -16.81 -27.21
N ASP A 160 -20.27 -15.89 -27.44
CA ASP A 160 -18.84 -16.16 -27.25
C ASP A 160 -18.46 -16.31 -25.76
N VAL A 161 -19.01 -15.46 -24.90
CA VAL A 161 -18.82 -15.57 -23.45
C VAL A 161 -19.44 -16.88 -22.93
N PHE A 162 -20.63 -17.25 -23.41
CA PHE A 162 -21.28 -18.50 -23.05
C PHE A 162 -20.44 -19.72 -23.47
N ASP A 163 -19.98 -19.76 -24.71
CA ASP A 163 -19.09 -20.81 -25.21
C ASP A 163 -17.81 -20.91 -24.38
N TYR A 164 -17.20 -19.78 -24.03
CA TYR A 164 -16.02 -19.74 -23.16
C TYR A 164 -16.31 -20.31 -21.76
N ILE A 165 -17.44 -19.97 -21.14
CA ILE A 165 -17.80 -20.47 -19.80
C ILE A 165 -18.07 -21.98 -19.87
N GLU A 166 -18.97 -22.41 -20.75
CA GLU A 166 -19.53 -23.76 -20.75
C GLU A 166 -18.60 -24.80 -21.39
N ARG A 167 -17.77 -24.41 -22.36
CA ARG A 167 -16.94 -25.36 -23.13
C ARG A 167 -15.46 -25.30 -22.80
N PHE A 168 -15.02 -24.28 -22.08
CA PHE A 168 -13.61 -24.10 -21.73
C PHE A 168 -13.38 -23.87 -20.24
N TYR A 169 -13.94 -22.80 -19.68
CA TYR A 169 -13.65 -22.39 -18.31
C TYR A 169 -14.09 -23.45 -17.28
N ASN A 170 -15.38 -23.80 -17.25
CA ASN A 170 -15.90 -24.79 -16.29
C ASN A 170 -15.38 -26.22 -16.54
N PRO A 171 -15.33 -26.75 -17.79
CA PRO A 171 -14.99 -28.17 -17.99
C PRO A 171 -13.49 -28.46 -18.14
N ARG A 172 -12.66 -27.51 -18.58
CA ARG A 172 -11.24 -27.77 -18.90
C ARG A 172 -10.25 -27.06 -17.98
N ARG A 173 -10.63 -25.92 -17.41
CA ARG A 173 -9.72 -25.16 -16.54
C ARG A 173 -9.70 -25.78 -15.14
N ARG A 174 -8.60 -26.44 -14.79
CA ARG A 174 -8.37 -26.86 -13.40
C ARG A 174 -8.15 -25.60 -12.56
N HIS A 175 -9.09 -25.30 -11.67
CA HIS A 175 -8.82 -24.37 -10.59
C HIS A 175 -7.75 -24.97 -9.69
N SER A 176 -6.78 -24.16 -9.25
CA SER A 176 -5.71 -24.61 -8.35
C SER A 176 -6.23 -25.24 -7.04
N THR A 177 -7.50 -25.02 -6.71
CA THR A 177 -8.20 -25.64 -5.57
C THR A 177 -8.72 -27.07 -5.85
N LEU A 178 -8.77 -27.50 -7.12
CA LEU A 178 -9.33 -28.80 -7.55
C LEU A 178 -8.26 -29.83 -7.97
N GLY A 179 -6.97 -29.54 -7.76
CA GLY A 179 -5.85 -30.46 -8.05
C GLY A 179 -4.90 -29.97 -9.13
#